data_AF-X1NVH5-F1
#
_entry.id   AF-X1NVH5-F1
#
_cell.length_a   1.000
_cell.length_b   1.000
_cell.length_c   1.000
_cell.angle_alpha   90.00
_cell.angle_beta   90.00
_cell.angle_gamma   90.00
#
_symmetry.space_group_name_H-M   'P 1'
#
loop_
_entity.id
_entity.type
_entity.pdbx_description
1 polymer ?
#
loop_
_entity_poly.entity_id
_entity_poly.type
_entity_poly.pdbx_seq_one_letter_code
_entity_poly.pdbx_strand_id
1 'polypeptide(L)'
;MTPAIKVFSEDISIYVNAVPKGANFYILAGTINKLYAGLKAGAIGGVVSMADYLPDMCCKLQELFYAGKIEEAEKLDVYARELSSNAAGKSGVAGVKAAMDLLGYYGGNPRLPLLPLSDEGKAELKAVLEKEGLL
;
A
#
# COMPACT_ATOMS: atom_id res chain seq x y z
N MET A 1 -22.59 -12.37 -2.79
CA MET A 1 -21.18 -11.98 -2.56
C MET A 1 -20.55 -11.77 -3.92
N THR A 2 -20.00 -10.59 -4.20
CA THR A 2 -19.33 -10.32 -5.49
C THR A 2 -17.88 -10.80 -5.42
N PRO A 3 -17.42 -11.69 -6.33
CA PRO A 3 -16.04 -12.16 -6.34
C PRO A 3 -15.06 -11.06 -6.77
N ALA A 4 -13.83 -11.15 -6.27
CA ALA A 4 -12.74 -10.26 -6.65
C ALA A 4 -11.39 -10.99 -6.73
N ILE A 5 -10.48 -10.49 -7.58
CA ILE A 5 -9.07 -10.91 -7.61
C ILE A 5 -8.18 -9.74 -7.21
N LYS A 6 -7.24 -10.04 -6.30
CA LYS A 6 -6.10 -9.19 -5.99
C LYS A 6 -4.99 -9.44 -7.01
N VAL A 7 -4.55 -8.41 -7.71
CA VAL A 7 -3.53 -8.49 -8.76
C VAL A 7 -2.22 -7.86 -8.29
N PHE A 8 -1.13 -8.63 -8.38
CA PHE A 8 0.24 -8.16 -8.14
C PHE A 8 1.07 -7.94 -9.41
N SER A 9 0.51 -8.23 -10.60
CA SER A 9 1.18 -8.05 -11.90
C SER A 9 1.57 -6.60 -12.16
N GLU A 10 2.59 -6.36 -12.99
CA GLU A 10 3.03 -5.02 -13.43
C GLU A 10 1.91 -4.26 -14.14
N ASP A 11 1.21 -4.92 -15.07
CA ASP A 11 0.10 -4.32 -15.79
C ASP A 11 -1.24 -4.88 -15.28
N ILE A 12 -1.86 -4.12 -14.37
CA ILE A 12 -3.20 -4.43 -13.83
C ILE A 12 -4.31 -4.23 -14.87
N SER A 13 -4.09 -3.42 -15.91
CA SER A 13 -5.12 -3.11 -16.91
C SER A 13 -5.53 -4.34 -17.71
N ILE A 14 -4.60 -5.29 -17.94
CA ILE A 14 -4.89 -6.57 -18.61
C ILE A 14 -6.00 -7.33 -17.86
N TYR A 15 -5.94 -7.33 -16.53
CA TYR A 15 -6.92 -8.03 -15.71
C TYR A 15 -8.25 -7.30 -15.66
N VAL A 16 -8.23 -5.97 -15.60
CA VAL A 16 -9.47 -5.18 -15.66
C VAL A 16 -10.17 -5.36 -17.02
N ASN A 17 -9.41 -5.30 -18.11
CA ASN A 17 -9.93 -5.46 -19.47
C ASN A 17 -10.43 -6.89 -19.75
N ALA A 18 -9.91 -7.89 -19.04
CA ALA A 18 -10.38 -9.27 -19.14
C ALA A 18 -11.75 -9.51 -18.49
N VAL A 19 -12.21 -8.60 -17.61
CA VAL A 19 -13.54 -8.70 -16.99
C VAL A 19 -14.60 -8.33 -18.03
N PRO A 20 -15.54 -9.24 -18.38
CA PRO A 20 -16.61 -8.91 -19.32
C PRO A 20 -17.47 -7.74 -18.82
N LYS A 21 -17.86 -6.83 -19.72
CA LYS A 21 -18.74 -5.72 -19.36
C LYS A 21 -20.05 -6.24 -18.75
N GLY A 22 -20.43 -5.69 -17.60
CA GLY A 22 -21.62 -6.11 -16.84
C GLY A 22 -21.42 -7.35 -15.98
N ALA A 23 -20.23 -7.97 -15.97
CA ALA A 23 -19.93 -9.02 -15.02
C ALA A 23 -19.88 -8.46 -13.59
N ASN A 24 -20.45 -9.21 -12.65
CA ASN A 24 -20.32 -8.94 -11.23
C ASN A 24 -18.99 -9.52 -10.72
N PHE A 25 -17.88 -8.88 -11.10
CA PHE A 25 -16.52 -9.31 -10.76
C PHE A 25 -15.60 -8.10 -10.63
N TYR A 26 -14.73 -8.09 -9.61
CA TYR A 26 -13.86 -6.94 -9.33
C TYR A 26 -12.37 -7.27 -9.36
N ILE A 27 -11.57 -6.26 -9.66
CA ILE A 27 -10.11 -6.30 -9.60
C ILE A 27 -9.65 -5.36 -8.49
N LEU A 28 -8.68 -5.81 -7.69
CA LEU A 28 -8.06 -5.06 -6.61
C LEU A 28 -6.55 -4.97 -6.83
N ALA A 29 -5.97 -3.80 -6.61
CA ALA A 29 -4.52 -3.61 -6.63
C ALA A 29 -3.85 -4.35 -5.45
N GLY A 30 -2.73 -5.00 -5.71
CA GLY A 30 -2.06 -5.84 -4.71
C GLY A 30 -1.08 -5.11 -3.79
N THR A 31 -0.71 -3.88 -4.12
CA THR A 31 0.32 -3.10 -3.42
C THR A 31 0.01 -1.60 -3.58
N ILE A 32 0.50 -0.78 -2.66
CA ILE A 32 0.37 0.67 -2.74
C ILE A 32 0.99 1.22 -4.03
N ASN A 33 2.07 0.60 -4.51
CA ASN A 33 2.73 0.95 -5.77
C ASN A 33 1.86 0.83 -7.02
N LYS A 34 0.72 0.14 -6.90
CA LYS A 34 -0.20 -0.14 -8.01
C LYS A 34 -1.60 0.37 -7.72
N LEU A 35 -1.85 0.98 -6.56
CA LEU A 35 -3.19 1.41 -6.18
C LEU A 35 -3.72 2.49 -7.13
N TYR A 36 -2.99 3.59 -7.31
CA TYR A 36 -3.44 4.68 -8.17
C TYR A 36 -3.55 4.27 -9.65
N ALA A 37 -2.55 3.57 -10.18
CA ALA A 37 -2.59 3.04 -11.54
C ALA A 37 -3.75 2.04 -11.74
N GLY A 38 -4.01 1.20 -10.74
CA GLY A 38 -5.16 0.29 -10.71
C GLY A 38 -6.49 1.02 -10.74
N LEU A 39 -6.66 2.02 -9.89
CA LEU A 39 -7.86 2.87 -9.87
C LEU A 39 -8.11 3.50 -11.24
N LYS A 40 -7.08 4.08 -11.87
CA LYS A 40 -7.15 4.61 -13.24
C LYS A 40 -7.55 3.56 -14.28
N ALA A 41 -7.09 2.32 -14.11
CA ALA A 41 -7.42 1.22 -15.01
C ALA A 41 -8.82 0.62 -14.78
N GLY A 42 -9.51 0.96 -13.69
CA GLY A 42 -10.83 0.45 -13.33
C GLY A 42 -10.84 -0.61 -12.22
N ALA A 43 -9.73 -0.80 -11.51
CA ALA A 43 -9.74 -1.53 -10.24
C ALA A 43 -10.58 -0.76 -9.21
N ILE A 44 -11.24 -1.48 -8.30
CA ILE A 44 -12.17 -0.87 -7.34
C ILE A 44 -11.50 -0.42 -6.03
N GLY A 45 -10.19 -0.63 -5.89
CA GLY A 45 -9.44 -0.39 -4.67
C GLY A 45 -8.18 -1.26 -4.61
N GLY A 46 -7.66 -1.47 -3.41
CA GLY A 46 -6.49 -2.32 -3.21
C GLY A 46 -6.43 -3.01 -1.86
N VAL A 47 -5.66 -4.10 -1.82
CA VAL A 47 -5.30 -4.83 -0.61
C VAL A 47 -3.80 -4.59 -0.39
N VAL A 48 -3.47 -3.56 0.37
CA VAL A 48 -2.13 -2.98 0.45
C VAL A 48 -1.58 -3.06 1.87
N SER A 49 -0.33 -3.51 2.03
CA SER A 49 0.30 -3.63 3.36
C SER A 49 0.61 -2.27 4.02
N MET A 50 0.67 -1.19 3.23
CA MET A 50 0.82 0.15 3.81
C MET A 50 -0.35 0.51 4.72
N ALA A 51 -1.55 -0.02 4.45
CA ALA A 51 -2.72 0.25 5.28
C ALA A 51 -2.61 -0.32 6.70
N ASP A 52 -1.69 -1.26 6.95
CA ASP A 52 -1.44 -1.81 8.28
C ASP A 52 -0.82 -0.77 9.24
N TYR A 53 -0.10 0.23 8.71
CA TYR A 53 0.61 1.24 9.50
C TYR A 53 0.29 2.69 9.11
N LEU A 54 -0.22 2.95 7.90
CA LEU A 54 -0.70 4.25 7.42
C LEU A 54 -2.06 4.10 6.67
N PRO A 55 -3.13 3.68 7.36
CA PRO A 55 -4.44 3.47 6.73
C PRO A 55 -5.02 4.74 6.11
N ASP A 56 -4.96 5.87 6.83
CA ASP A 56 -5.55 7.14 6.39
C ASP A 56 -4.95 7.63 5.07
N MET A 57 -3.64 7.43 4.87
CA MET A 57 -2.96 7.77 3.62
C MET A 57 -3.50 6.95 2.44
N CYS A 58 -3.73 5.65 2.65
CA CYS A 58 -4.26 4.75 1.63
C CYS A 58 -5.71 5.13 1.27
N CYS A 59 -6.54 5.40 2.27
CA CYS A 59 -7.91 5.87 2.08
C CYS A 59 -7.94 7.22 1.36
N LYS A 60 -7.08 8.16 1.76
CA LYS A 60 -7.02 9.49 1.18
C LYS A 60 -6.69 9.47 -0.32
N LEU A 61 -5.78 8.59 -0.74
CA LEU A 61 -5.46 8.42 -2.15
C LEU A 61 -6.68 7.99 -2.97
N GLN A 62 -7.45 7.03 -2.47
CA GLN A 62 -8.66 6.56 -3.14
C GLN A 62 -9.77 7.63 -3.14
N GLU A 63 -9.94 8.38 -2.05
CA GLU A 63 -10.88 9.50 -1.97
C GLU A 63 -10.55 10.62 -2.97
N LEU A 64 -9.27 11.02 -3.06
CA LEU A 64 -8.83 12.05 -4.00
C LEU A 64 -9.10 11.63 -5.45
N PHE A 65 -8.86 10.36 -5.77
CA PHE A 65 -9.17 9.80 -7.08
C PHE A 65 -10.68 9.89 -7.39
N TYR A 66 -11.55 9.43 -6.48
CA TYR A 66 -13.00 9.47 -6.71
C TYR A 66 -13.58 10.88 -6.70
N ALA A 67 -12.95 11.82 -5.98
CA ALA A 67 -13.31 13.23 -6.02
C ALA A 67 -12.83 13.95 -7.30
N GLY A 68 -12.15 13.24 -8.22
CA GLY A 68 -11.61 13.83 -9.45
C GLY A 68 -10.43 14.77 -9.24
N LYS A 69 -9.79 14.74 -8.06
CA LYS A 69 -8.67 15.61 -7.70
C LYS A 69 -7.34 15.01 -8.16
N ILE A 70 -7.19 14.93 -9.48
CA ILE A 70 -6.12 14.17 -10.15
C ILE A 70 -4.71 14.61 -9.71
N GLU A 71 -4.43 15.91 -9.66
CA GLU A 71 -3.11 16.41 -9.28
C GLU A 71 -2.74 16.09 -7.82
N GLU A 72 -3.71 16.19 -6.91
CA GLU A 72 -3.53 15.86 -5.49
C GLU A 72 -3.33 14.35 -5.32
N ALA A 73 -4.13 13.53 -6.02
CA ALA A 73 -4.01 12.09 -5.99
C ALA A 73 -2.66 11.60 -6.55
N GLU A 74 -2.18 12.18 -7.65
CA GLU A 74 -0.89 11.82 -8.24
C GLU A 74 0.29 12.20 -7.35
N LYS A 75 0.25 13.39 -6.73
CA LYS A 75 1.26 13.78 -5.74
C LYS A 75 1.29 12.82 -4.56
N LEU A 76 0.12 12.44 -4.04
CA LEU A 76 0.03 11.49 -2.93
C LEU A 76 0.46 10.07 -3.32
N ASP A 77 0.16 9.62 -4.54
CA ASP A 77 0.64 8.33 -5.07
C ASP A 77 2.17 8.29 -5.13
N VAL A 78 2.80 9.31 -5.74
CA VAL A 78 4.27 9.40 -5.81
C VAL A 78 4.87 9.32 -4.42
N TYR A 79 4.34 10.13 -3.50
CA TYR A 79 4.78 10.16 -2.11
C TYR A 79 4.64 8.79 -1.42
N ALA A 80 3.46 8.16 -1.50
CA ALA A 80 3.21 6.86 -0.87
C ALA A 80 4.12 5.75 -1.43
N ARG A 81 4.42 5.79 -2.74
CA ARG A 81 5.35 4.83 -3.37
C ARG A 81 6.78 5.00 -2.91
N GLU A 82 7.25 6.24 -2.85
CA GLU A 82 8.59 6.56 -2.37
C GLU A 82 8.74 6.19 -0.90
N LEU A 83 7.76 6.56 -0.06
CA LEU A 83 7.72 6.19 1.35
C LEU A 83 7.71 4.66 1.52
N SER A 84 6.88 3.93 0.78
CA SER A 84 6.86 2.46 0.83
C SER A 84 8.23 1.87 0.50
N SER A 85 8.93 2.41 -0.50
CA SER A 85 10.20 1.87 -0.98
C SER A 85 11.37 2.22 -0.05
N ASN A 86 11.27 3.33 0.67
CA ASN A 86 12.33 3.83 1.56
C ASN A 86 12.11 3.48 3.05
N ALA A 87 10.88 3.12 3.45
CA ALA A 87 10.52 2.77 4.82
C ALA A 87 10.16 1.26 4.94
N ALA A 88 8.95 0.95 5.42
CA ALA A 88 8.54 -0.40 5.78
C ALA A 88 8.59 -1.41 4.62
N GLY A 89 8.27 -0.99 3.39
CA GLY A 89 8.21 -1.87 2.23
C GLY A 89 9.58 -2.42 1.82
N LYS A 90 10.68 -1.71 2.13
CA LYS A 90 12.08 -2.18 1.91
C LYS A 90 12.34 -3.52 2.58
N SER A 91 11.71 -3.76 3.73
CA SER A 91 11.97 -4.93 4.58
C SER A 91 10.77 -5.88 4.68
N GLY A 92 9.80 -5.75 3.77
CA GLY A 92 8.63 -6.62 3.69
C GLY A 92 7.87 -6.73 5.01
N VAL A 93 7.48 -7.95 5.39
CA VAL A 93 6.66 -8.22 6.59
C VAL A 93 7.34 -7.73 7.88
N ALA A 94 8.66 -7.86 7.99
CA ALA A 94 9.39 -7.39 9.17
C ALA A 94 9.37 -5.86 9.28
N GLY A 95 9.50 -5.16 8.14
CA GLY A 95 9.41 -3.70 8.09
C GLY A 95 8.00 -3.20 8.40
N VAL A 96 6.97 -3.82 7.83
CA VAL A 96 5.56 -3.47 8.11
C VAL A 96 5.25 -3.61 9.60
N LYS A 97 5.58 -4.75 10.21
CA LYS A 97 5.35 -4.98 11.64
C LYS A 97 6.13 -4.01 12.53
N ALA A 98 7.38 -3.71 12.19
CA ALA A 98 8.16 -2.72 12.92
C ALA A 98 7.59 -1.29 12.77
N ALA A 99 7.10 -0.92 11.59
CA ALA A 99 6.45 0.37 11.38
C ALA A 99 5.16 0.49 12.18
N MET A 100 4.37 -0.59 12.26
CA MET A 100 3.19 -0.66 13.13
C MET A 100 3.57 -0.38 14.59
N ASP A 101 4.57 -1.08 15.13
CA ASP A 101 5.01 -0.89 16.52
C ASP A 101 5.52 0.54 16.78
N LEU A 102 6.26 1.13 15.83
CA LEU A 102 6.74 2.52 15.93
C LEU A 102 5.59 3.53 15.95
N LEU A 103 4.56 3.31 15.13
CA LEU A 103 3.40 4.21 14.98
C LEU A 103 2.30 3.97 16.03
N GLY A 104 2.58 3.18 17.07
CA GLY A 104 1.66 2.93 18.17
C GLY A 104 0.61 1.84 17.92
N TYR A 105 0.72 1.11 16.81
CA TYR A 105 -0.04 -0.12 16.55
C TYR A 105 0.71 -1.34 17.11
N TYR A 106 0.15 -2.53 16.87
CA TYR A 106 0.77 -3.80 17.27
C TYR A 106 1.11 -4.65 16.05
N GLY A 107 2.39 -4.69 15.67
CA GLY A 107 2.93 -5.56 14.63
C GLY A 107 3.68 -6.77 15.21
N GLY A 108 4.48 -6.56 16.26
CA GLY A 108 5.26 -7.58 16.94
C GLY A 108 6.23 -8.34 16.02
N ASN A 109 6.75 -9.47 16.48
CA ASN A 109 7.72 -10.23 15.71
C ASN A 109 7.06 -11.01 14.54
N PRO A 110 7.71 -11.09 13.36
CA PRO A 110 7.34 -12.07 12.33
C PRO A 110 7.46 -13.50 12.87
N ARG A 111 6.71 -14.42 12.24
CA ARG A 111 6.87 -15.86 12.50
C ARG A 111 8.08 -16.38 11.73
N LEU A 112 8.84 -17.29 12.36
CA LEU A 112 9.89 -18.04 11.68
C LEU A 112 9.38 -18.70 10.39
N PRO A 113 10.18 -18.72 9.31
CA PRO A 113 11.61 -18.40 9.26
C PRO A 113 11.93 -16.90 9.12
N LEU A 114 10.93 -16.02 9.02
CA LEU A 114 11.19 -14.58 8.96
C LEU A 114 11.67 -14.07 10.32
N LEU A 115 12.74 -13.29 10.29
CA LEU A 115 13.30 -12.66 11.49
C LEU A 115 12.77 -11.23 11.64
N PRO A 116 12.71 -10.72 12.88
CA PRO A 116 12.50 -9.29 13.12
C PRO A 116 13.59 -8.45 12.45
N LEU A 117 13.32 -7.16 12.26
CA LEU A 117 14.37 -6.20 11.92
C LEU A 117 15.45 -6.18 13.01
N SER A 118 16.71 -6.02 12.60
CA SER A 118 17.80 -5.69 13.52
C SER A 118 17.56 -4.33 14.16
N ASP A 119 18.28 -4.03 15.23
CA ASP A 119 18.15 -2.74 15.92
C ASP A 119 18.56 -1.58 15.01
N GLU A 120 19.57 -1.78 14.15
CA GLU A 120 19.96 -0.82 13.11
C GLU A 120 18.83 -0.62 12.08
N GLY A 121 18.21 -1.70 11.61
CA GLY A 121 17.10 -1.62 10.66
C GLY A 121 15.86 -0.91 11.23
N LYS A 122 15.58 -1.11 12.52
CA LYS A 122 14.51 -0.36 13.23
C LYS A 122 14.87 1.12 13.36
N ALA A 123 16.13 1.44 13.67
CA ALA A 123 16.60 2.82 13.78
C ALA A 123 16.53 3.55 12.42
N GLU A 124 16.94 2.90 11.32
CA GLU A 124 16.78 3.43 9.96
C GLU A 124 15.31 3.71 9.64
N LEU A 125 14.41 2.76 9.93
CA LEU A 125 12.98 2.91 9.69
C LEU A 125 12.40 4.07 10.50
N LYS A 126 12.77 4.19 11.79
CA LYS A 126 12.34 5.28 12.66
C LYS A 126 12.80 6.64 12.13
N ALA A 127 14.06 6.76 11.70
CA ALA A 127 14.59 7.99 11.14
C ALA A 127 13.86 8.41 9.86
N VAL A 128 13.47 7.46 9.00
CA VAL A 128 12.64 7.77 7.82
C VAL A 128 11.26 8.28 8.25
N LEU A 129 10.58 7.60 9.17
CA LEU A 129 9.25 8.03 9.63
C LEU A 129 9.28 9.40 10.32
N GLU A 130 10.30 9.70 11.14
CA GLU A 130 10.49 11.02 11.76
C GLU A 130 10.77 12.12 10.73
N LYS A 131 11.64 11.86 9.75
CA LYS A 131 11.94 12.80 8.66
C LYS A 131 10.67 13.17 7.87
N GLU A 132 9.78 12.19 7.70
CA GLU A 132 8.53 12.34 6.97
C GLU A 132 7.39 12.91 7.84
N GLY A 133 7.66 13.21 9.12
CA GLY A 133 6.68 13.79 10.05
C GLY A 133 5.56 12.84 10.46
N LEU A 134 5.82 11.52 10.41
CA LEU A 134 4.86 10.46 10.74
C LEU A 134 5.00 9.95 12.18
N LEU A 135 6.09 10.30 12.86
CA LEU A 135 6.37 10.00 14.27
C LEU A 135 6.53 11.28 15.09
#